data_AF-A0AAN8Z944-F1
#
_entry.id   AF-A0AAN8Z944-F1
#
_cell.length_a   1.000
_cell.length_b   1.000
_cell.length_c   1.000
_cell.angle_alpha   90.00
_cell.angle_beta   90.00
_cell.angle_gamma   90.00
#
_symmetry.space_group_name_H-M   'P 1'
#
loop_
_entity.id
_entity.type
_entity.pdbx_description
1 polymer ?
#
loop_
_entity_poly.entity_id
_entity_poly.type
_entity_poly.pdbx_seq_one_letter_code
_entity_poly.pdbx_strand_id
1 'polypeptide(L)'
;MAINPTPVVFLLSFLCAFSLSAATVFFSIDCGSSITSTDSYGIQWTGDGAYVQTGESKVAQNGPDNILSTLRVFTSHSRNCYNIPGEQGSKLLLRASFFYGNYDFKSAPPFFDLQFDGNEWITVQTSLDQVVTHEVTYIPKWKNI
;
A
#
# COMPACT_ATOMS: atom_id res chain seq x y z
N MET A 1 49.84 -23.41 31.89
CA MET A 1 49.34 -22.67 33.06
C MET A 1 47.90 -23.08 33.27
N ALA A 2 47.64 -23.85 34.32
CA ALA A 2 46.32 -24.41 34.61
C ALA A 2 45.64 -23.55 35.69
N ILE A 3 44.37 -23.24 35.48
CA ILE A 3 43.50 -22.70 36.52
C ILE A 3 42.19 -23.48 36.42
N ASN A 4 41.89 -24.27 37.45
CA ASN A 4 40.58 -24.92 37.61
C ASN A 4 39.62 -23.95 38.31
N PRO A 5 38.38 -23.81 37.83
CA PRO A 5 37.28 -23.37 38.68
C PRO A 5 36.22 -24.48 38.82
N THR A 6 35.77 -24.65 40.06
CA THR A 6 34.60 -25.42 40.49
C THR A 6 33.29 -24.84 39.90
N PRO A 7 32.20 -25.64 39.83
CA PRO A 7 31.01 -25.25 39.09
C PRO A 7 30.16 -24.29 39.93
N VAL A 8 30.15 -23.01 39.58
CA VAL A 8 29.08 -22.10 40.01
C VAL A 8 27.98 -22.19 38.96
N VAL A 9 26.85 -22.78 39.36
CA VAL A 9 25.62 -22.78 38.59
C VAL A 9 25.07 -21.35 38.59
N PHE A 10 25.32 -20.62 37.50
CA PHE A 10 24.48 -19.51 37.07
C PHE A 10 24.09 -19.78 35.62
N LEU A 11 23.05 -20.60 35.41
CA LEU A 11 22.34 -20.50 34.15
C LEU A 11 21.38 -19.32 34.30
N LEU A 12 21.84 -18.16 33.82
CA LEU A 12 20.95 -17.07 33.42
C LEU A 12 19.81 -17.70 32.63
N SER A 13 18.58 -17.58 33.12
CA SER A 13 17.40 -17.83 32.30
C SER A 13 17.52 -16.87 31.12
N PHE A 14 17.93 -17.43 29.98
CA PHE A 14 18.04 -16.80 28.69
C PHE A 14 16.65 -16.22 28.40
N LEU A 15 16.43 -14.95 28.71
CA LEU A 15 15.37 -14.17 28.10
C LEU A 15 15.74 -14.12 26.63
N CYS A 16 15.29 -15.13 25.90
CA CYS A 16 15.17 -15.08 24.47
C CYS A 16 14.12 -14.00 24.21
N ALA A 17 14.53 -12.73 24.32
CA ALA A 17 13.85 -11.64 23.66
C ALA A 17 14.10 -11.89 22.17
N PHE A 18 13.30 -12.81 21.61
CA PHE A 18 13.02 -12.78 20.19
C PHE A 18 12.28 -11.47 19.97
N SER A 19 13.02 -10.36 19.85
CA SER A 19 12.51 -9.21 19.13
C SER A 19 12.49 -9.63 17.66
N LEU A 20 11.47 -10.41 17.30
CA LEU A 20 11.06 -10.48 15.90
C LEU A 20 10.43 -9.13 15.56
N SER A 21 11.25 -8.09 15.46
CA SER A 21 10.87 -6.85 14.78
C SER A 21 10.93 -7.11 13.28
N ALA A 22 10.19 -8.12 12.82
CA ALA A 22 9.74 -8.21 11.45
C ALA A 22 8.29 -7.73 11.42
N ALA A 23 8.01 -6.57 12.04
CA ALA A 23 6.89 -5.78 11.57
C ALA A 23 7.30 -5.27 10.19
N THR A 24 7.13 -6.09 9.16
CA THR A 24 6.93 -5.57 7.81
C THR A 24 5.70 -4.68 7.94
N VAL A 25 5.93 -3.38 8.12
CA VAL A 25 4.84 -2.41 8.23
C VAL A 25 4.23 -2.34 6.84
N PHE A 26 3.17 -3.11 6.61
CA PHE A 26 2.31 -2.95 5.45
C PHE A 26 1.68 -1.56 5.56
N PHE A 27 2.11 -0.68 4.68
CA PHE A 27 1.51 0.64 4.55
C PHE A 27 0.45 0.57 3.46
N SER A 28 -0.80 0.40 3.89
CA SER A 28 -1.92 0.13 2.99
C SER A 28 -2.89 1.31 2.98
N ILE A 29 -3.19 1.80 1.78
CA ILE A 29 -4.04 2.97 1.56
C ILE A 29 -5.36 2.55 0.89
N ASP A 30 -6.48 2.95 1.48
CA ASP A 30 -7.83 2.80 0.91
C ASP A 30 -8.21 4.08 0.15
N CYS A 31 -8.15 4.00 -1.17
CA CYS A 31 -8.35 5.12 -2.08
C CYS A 31 -9.81 5.57 -2.10
N GLY A 32 -10.12 6.76 -1.61
CA GLY A 32 -11.49 7.26 -1.54
C GLY A 32 -12.10 7.15 -0.15
N SER A 33 -11.60 6.28 0.71
CA SER A 33 -12.11 6.14 2.08
C SER A 33 -11.63 7.29 2.97
N SER A 34 -12.50 7.72 3.89
CA SER A 34 -12.17 8.64 4.98
C SER A 34 -12.00 7.93 6.33
N ILE A 35 -12.12 6.60 6.36
CA ILE A 35 -12.07 5.80 7.57
C ILE A 35 -10.98 4.73 7.46
N THR A 36 -10.36 4.42 8.59
CA THR A 36 -9.46 3.27 8.69
C THR A 36 -10.31 2.00 8.83
N SER A 37 -9.98 0.96 8.07
CA SER A 37 -10.62 -0.35 8.15
C SER A 37 -9.58 -1.46 8.19
N THR A 38 -10.01 -2.67 8.52
CA THR A 38 -9.16 -3.87 8.49
C THR A 38 -9.84 -4.91 7.62
N ASP A 39 -9.11 -5.49 6.69
CA ASP A 39 -9.63 -6.52 5.80
C ASP A 39 -9.70 -7.91 6.48
N SER A 40 -10.22 -8.90 5.75
CA SER A 40 -10.34 -10.28 6.21
C SER A 40 -8.99 -10.99 6.46
N TYR A 41 -7.89 -10.42 5.96
CA TYR A 41 -6.53 -10.91 6.16
C TYR A 41 -5.84 -10.24 7.35
N GLY A 42 -6.52 -9.32 8.05
CA GLY A 42 -5.97 -8.58 9.18
C GLY A 42 -5.08 -7.40 8.80
N ILE A 43 -5.08 -6.98 7.53
CA ILE A 43 -4.33 -5.82 7.07
C ILE A 43 -5.13 -4.56 7.37
N GLN A 44 -4.51 -3.60 8.06
CA GLN A 44 -5.11 -2.30 8.30
C GLN A 44 -4.91 -1.39 7.07
N TRP A 45 -5.99 -0.77 6.64
CA TRP A 45 -6.03 0.16 5.51
C TRP A 45 -6.46 1.53 6.00
N THR A 46 -5.64 2.54 5.74
CA THR A 46 -5.89 3.95 6.10
C THR A 46 -6.46 4.69 4.90
N GLY A 47 -7.42 5.59 5.11
CA GLY A 47 -7.89 6.49 4.07
C GLY A 47 -6.75 7.29 3.42
N ASP A 48 -6.95 7.68 2.17
CA ASP A 48 -5.89 8.20 1.30
C ASP A 48 -5.66 9.72 1.38
N GLY A 49 -6.53 10.45 2.10
CA GLY A 49 -6.56 11.92 2.11
C GLY A 49 -5.28 12.61 2.60
N ALA A 50 -4.44 11.94 3.39
CA ALA A 50 -3.13 12.49 3.80
C ALA A 50 -2.07 12.44 2.68
N TYR A 51 -2.31 11.65 1.63
CA TYR A 51 -1.34 11.31 0.60
C TYR A 51 -1.70 11.89 -0.76
N VAL A 52 -2.92 12.40 -0.95
CA VAL A 52 -3.40 12.96 -2.21
C VAL A 52 -4.08 14.31 -1.99
N GLN A 53 -3.83 15.27 -2.88
CA GLN A 53 -4.35 16.64 -2.75
C GLN A 53 -5.59 16.90 -3.59
N THR A 54 -5.87 16.05 -4.59
CA THR A 54 -6.91 16.28 -5.59
C THR A 54 -7.74 15.03 -5.81
N GLY A 55 -8.81 15.17 -6.60
CA GLY A 55 -9.71 14.09 -6.94
C GLY A 55 -10.84 13.91 -5.94
N GLU A 56 -11.89 13.23 -6.39
CA GLU A 56 -13.11 12.99 -5.64
C GLU A 56 -13.17 11.56 -5.15
N SER A 57 -13.72 11.36 -3.96
CA SER A 57 -14.08 10.02 -3.50
C SER A 57 -15.39 9.61 -4.14
N LYS A 58 -15.46 8.38 -4.64
CA LYS A 58 -16.67 7.74 -5.16
C LYS A 58 -16.81 6.35 -4.56
N VAL A 59 -18.01 5.79 -4.71
CA VAL A 59 -18.34 4.43 -4.31
C VAL A 59 -18.53 3.60 -5.57
N ALA A 60 -17.84 2.47 -5.65
CA ALA A 60 -17.97 1.54 -6.75
C ALA A 60 -19.31 0.78 -6.65
N GLN A 61 -19.91 0.44 -7.77
CA GLN A 61 -21.06 -0.48 -7.77
C GLN A 61 -20.52 -1.90 -7.56
N ASN A 62 -21.01 -2.55 -6.51
CA ASN A 62 -20.64 -3.92 -6.16
C ASN A 62 -19.12 -4.10 -5.96
N GLY A 63 -18.51 -3.25 -5.13
CA GLY A 63 -17.14 -3.43 -4.68
C GLY A 63 -16.90 -4.88 -4.20
N PRO A 64 -15.83 -5.55 -4.67
CA PRO A 64 -15.61 -6.97 -4.37
C PRO A 64 -15.31 -7.23 -2.88
N ASP A 65 -14.83 -6.21 -2.17
CA ASP A 65 -14.60 -6.21 -0.74
C ASP A 65 -14.72 -4.78 -0.17
N ASN A 66 -14.45 -4.62 1.13
CA ASN A 66 -14.54 -3.32 1.79
C ASN A 66 -13.50 -2.30 1.30
N ILE A 67 -12.32 -2.75 0.86
CA ILE A 67 -11.20 -1.90 0.41
C ILE A 67 -11.42 -1.39 -1.02
N LEU A 68 -12.02 -2.21 -1.86
CA LEU A 68 -12.36 -1.87 -3.25
C LEU A 68 -13.82 -1.40 -3.40
N SER A 69 -14.45 -1.03 -2.29
CA SER A 69 -15.80 -0.41 -2.28
C SER A 69 -15.75 1.09 -2.56
N THR A 70 -14.61 1.73 -2.31
CA THR A 70 -14.39 3.14 -2.63
C THR A 70 -13.26 3.30 -3.64
N LEU A 71 -13.27 4.43 -4.35
CA LEU A 71 -12.22 4.78 -5.31
C LEU A 71 -11.97 6.29 -5.34
N ARG A 72 -10.74 6.67 -5.70
CA ARG A 72 -10.35 8.05 -5.99
C ARG A 72 -10.47 8.31 -7.49
N VAL A 73 -11.18 9.37 -7.85
CA VAL A 73 -11.43 9.77 -9.24
C VAL A 73 -10.77 11.11 -9.53
N PHE A 74 -9.98 11.18 -10.59
CA PHE A 74 -9.31 12.40 -11.02
C PHE A 74 -9.87 12.89 -12.36
N THR A 75 -10.43 14.09 -12.39
CA THR A 75 -11.02 14.70 -13.61
C THR A 75 -10.41 16.05 -13.96
N SER A 76 -9.78 16.74 -13.00
CA SER A 76 -9.38 18.14 -13.16
C SER A 76 -7.99 18.36 -13.75
N HIS A 77 -7.09 17.36 -13.67
CA HIS A 77 -5.69 17.51 -14.08
C HIS A 77 -5.24 16.30 -14.90
N SER A 78 -4.30 16.53 -15.82
CA SER A 78 -3.65 15.48 -16.61
C SER A 78 -2.68 14.61 -15.80
N ARG A 79 -2.22 15.10 -14.64
CA ARG A 79 -1.35 14.37 -13.71
C ARG A 79 -1.82 14.62 -12.28
N ASN A 80 -1.94 13.55 -11.51
CA ASN A 80 -2.30 13.58 -10.09
C ASN A 80 -1.31 12.71 -9.35
N CYS A 81 -0.80 13.20 -8.21
CA CYS A 81 0.28 12.54 -7.49
C CYS A 81 -0.22 12.09 -6.11
N TYR A 82 0.13 10.86 -5.77
CA TYR A 82 0.23 10.45 -4.38
C TYR A 82 1.62 10.82 -3.87
N ASN A 83 1.71 11.25 -2.61
CA ASN A 83 2.97 11.47 -1.92
C ASN A 83 3.02 10.52 -0.72
N ILE A 84 3.65 9.38 -0.91
CA ILE A 84 3.67 8.28 0.06
C ILE A 84 5.00 8.32 0.82
N PRO A 85 4.99 8.32 2.17
CA PRO A 85 6.22 8.24 2.95
C PRO A 85 7.04 7.01 2.56
N GLY A 86 8.32 7.21 2.30
CA GLY A 86 9.23 6.15 1.89
C GLY A 86 10.60 6.29 2.56
N GLU A 87 11.39 5.23 2.51
CA GLU A 87 12.78 5.27 2.91
C GLU A 87 13.68 5.23 1.67
N GLN A 88 14.53 6.24 1.54
CA GLN A 88 15.44 6.36 0.43
C GLN A 88 16.36 5.14 0.35
N GLY A 89 16.45 4.52 -0.83
CA GLY A 89 17.31 3.36 -1.05
C GLY A 89 16.75 2.03 -0.53
N SER A 90 15.63 2.03 0.20
CA SER A 90 14.98 0.80 0.65
C SER A 90 14.24 0.12 -0.50
N LYS A 91 14.37 -1.20 -0.59
CA LYS A 91 13.66 -2.01 -1.58
C LYS A 91 12.22 -2.26 -1.11
N LEU A 92 11.26 -1.76 -1.86
CA LEU A 92 9.83 -1.84 -1.54
C LEU A 92 9.10 -2.69 -2.60
N LEU A 93 8.06 -3.41 -2.16
CA LEU A 93 7.07 -3.98 -3.06
C LEU A 93 5.86 -3.04 -3.09
N LEU A 94 5.63 -2.40 -4.23
CA LEU A 94 4.45 -1.57 -4.46
C LEU A 94 3.39 -2.41 -5.15
N ARG A 95 2.16 -2.36 -4.63
CA ARG A 95 0.97 -2.98 -5.22
C ARG A 95 -0.08 -1.90 -5.37
N ALA A 96 -0.63 -1.78 -6.57
CA ALA A 96 -1.76 -0.90 -6.85
C ALA A 96 -2.90 -1.72 -7.48
N SER A 97 -4.11 -1.58 -6.94
CA SER A 97 -5.31 -2.26 -7.40
C SER A 97 -6.35 -1.25 -7.86
N PHE A 98 -6.99 -1.54 -8.99
CA PHE A 98 -7.95 -0.66 -9.65
C PHE A 98 -9.25 -1.42 -9.90
N PHE A 99 -10.36 -0.84 -9.47
CA PHE A 99 -11.70 -1.33 -9.71
C PHE A 99 -12.59 -0.16 -10.11
N TYR A 100 -13.05 -0.14 -11.36
CA TYR A 100 -13.92 0.93 -11.86
C TYR A 100 -15.34 0.79 -11.30
N GLY A 101 -15.86 -0.45 -11.27
CA GLY A 101 -17.17 -0.77 -10.69
C GLY A 101 -18.31 0.09 -11.22
N ASN A 102 -18.20 0.61 -12.45
CA ASN A 102 -19.18 1.49 -13.06
C ASN A 102 -19.67 2.65 -12.15
N TYR A 103 -18.81 3.22 -11.30
CA TYR A 103 -19.21 4.19 -10.26
C TYR A 103 -20.03 5.39 -10.78
N ASP A 104 -19.87 5.75 -12.06
CA ASP A 104 -20.55 6.87 -12.72
C ASP A 104 -21.67 6.45 -13.70
N PHE A 105 -22.03 5.17 -13.72
CA PHE A 105 -23.10 4.60 -14.55
C PHE A 105 -22.90 4.75 -16.07
N LYS A 106 -21.68 5.00 -16.54
CA LYS A 106 -21.41 5.21 -17.98
C LYS A 106 -21.01 3.96 -18.74
N SER A 107 -20.67 2.88 -18.03
CA SER A 107 -20.14 1.65 -18.61
C SER A 107 -18.94 1.89 -19.53
N ALA A 108 -18.11 2.89 -19.18
CA ALA A 108 -16.99 3.36 -19.97
C ALA A 108 -15.72 3.35 -19.11
N PRO A 109 -15.14 2.14 -18.86
CA PRO A 109 -13.98 2.02 -17.99
C PRO A 109 -12.78 2.78 -18.58
N PRO A 110 -12.05 3.57 -17.76
CA PRO A 110 -10.92 4.36 -18.24
C PRO A 110 -9.63 3.54 -18.40
N PHE A 111 -8.68 4.11 -19.14
CA PHE A 111 -7.28 3.70 -19.12
C PHE A 111 -6.41 4.93 -18.80
N PHE A 112 -5.26 4.70 -18.17
CA PHE A 112 -4.34 5.76 -17.76
C PHE A 112 -2.96 5.18 -17.45
N ASP A 113 -1.94 6.03 -17.48
CA ASP A 113 -0.57 5.62 -17.18
C ASP A 113 -0.23 5.82 -15.71
N LEU A 114 0.46 4.83 -15.13
CA LEU A 114 1.11 4.95 -13.83
C LEU A 114 2.56 5.36 -14.02
N GLN A 115 3.00 6.27 -13.16
CA GLN A 115 4.37 6.80 -13.17
C GLN A 115 4.95 6.75 -11.76
N PHE A 116 6.25 6.44 -11.64
CA PHE A 116 7.02 6.60 -10.40
C PHE A 116 8.14 7.62 -10.63
N ASP A 117 8.25 8.61 -9.75
CA ASP A 117 9.20 9.72 -9.88
C ASP A 117 9.17 10.36 -11.30
N GLY A 118 7.98 10.43 -11.91
CA GLY A 118 7.76 10.98 -13.26
C GLY A 118 8.15 10.08 -14.42
N ASN A 119 8.56 8.83 -14.17
CA ASN A 119 8.88 7.84 -15.20
C ASN A 119 7.70 6.89 -15.38
N GLU A 120 7.30 6.65 -16.63
CA GLU A 120 6.24 5.69 -16.95
C GLU A 120 6.62 4.29 -16.48
N TRP A 121 5.67 3.65 -15.82
CA TRP A 121 5.76 2.26 -15.40
C TRP A 121 4.88 1.36 -16.27
N ILE A 122 3.59 1.67 -16.34
CA ILE A 122 2.61 0.83 -17.03
C ILE A 122 1.35 1.63 -17.38
N THR A 123 0.73 1.31 -18.52
CA THR A 123 -0.64 1.72 -18.83
C THR A 123 -1.62 0.74 -18.21
N VAL A 124 -2.47 1.25 -17.32
CA VAL A 124 -3.57 0.49 -16.70
C VAL A 124 -4.78 0.55 -17.63
N GLN A 125 -5.32 -0.62 -17.97
CA GLN A 125 -6.59 -0.74 -18.68
C GLN A 125 -7.61 -1.39 -17.75
N THR A 126 -8.61 -0.62 -17.31
CA THR A 126 -9.66 -1.14 -16.42
C THR A 126 -10.79 -1.79 -17.21
N SER A 127 -11.63 -2.57 -16.52
CA SER A 127 -12.86 -3.14 -17.06
C SER A 127 -14.06 -2.74 -16.19
N LEU A 128 -15.26 -3.20 -16.57
CA LEU A 128 -16.48 -2.87 -15.82
C LEU A 128 -16.47 -3.41 -14.39
N ASP A 129 -16.02 -4.65 -14.21
CA ASP A 129 -16.27 -5.45 -13.01
C ASP A 129 -15.07 -6.32 -12.59
N GLN A 130 -13.89 -6.16 -13.19
CA GLN A 130 -12.68 -6.87 -12.79
C GLN A 130 -11.75 -5.97 -12.00
N VAL A 131 -11.09 -6.55 -11.01
CA VAL A 131 -9.97 -5.92 -10.31
C VAL A 131 -8.72 -6.08 -11.17
N VAL A 132 -8.05 -4.98 -11.46
CA VAL A 132 -6.75 -4.96 -12.13
C VAL A 132 -5.69 -4.61 -11.11
N THR A 133 -4.73 -5.50 -10.91
CA THR A 133 -3.64 -5.32 -9.92
C THR A 133 -2.30 -5.37 -10.61
N HIS A 134 -1.43 -4.43 -10.26
CA HIS A 134 -0.04 -4.40 -10.70
C HIS A 134 0.90 -4.34 -9.49
N GLU A 135 2.01 -5.06 -9.59
CA GLU A 135 3.06 -5.11 -8.58
C GLU A 135 4.41 -4.75 -9.17
N VAL A 136 5.22 -4.01 -8.43
CA VAL A 136 6.60 -3.72 -8.81
C VAL A 136 7.49 -3.62 -7.59
N THR A 137 8.74 -4.04 -7.77
CA THR A 137 9.80 -3.69 -6.85
C THR A 137 10.32 -2.30 -7.16
N TYR A 138 10.24 -1.38 -6.22
CA TYR A 138 10.72 -0.01 -6.37
C TYR A 138 11.80 0.32 -5.34
N ILE A 139 12.76 1.17 -5.73
CA ILE A 139 13.78 1.71 -4.84
C ILE A 139 13.65 3.24 -4.89
N PRO A 140 13.07 3.88 -3.85
CA PRO A 140 12.87 5.32 -3.85
C PRO A 140 14.19 6.08 -3.94
N LYS A 141 14.23 7.07 -4.83
CA LYS A 141 15.36 8.01 -4.94
C LYS A 141 15.35 9.04 -3.82
N TRP A 142 14.19 9.27 -3.21
CA TRP A 142 13.94 10.26 -2.17
C TRP A 142 13.25 9.62 -0.96
N LYS A 143 12.91 10.42 0.06
CA LYS A 143 12.19 9.95 1.27
C LYS A 143 10.68 9.83 1.08
N ASN A 144 10.25 9.75 -0.18
CA ASN A 144 8.87 9.64 -0.60
C ASN A 144 8.81 9.00 -1.99
N ILE A 145 7.63 8.49 -2.31
CA ILE A 145 7.24 7.93 -3.61
C ILE A 145 6.11 8.80 -4.16
#